data_AF-A0A084SWP7-F1
#
_entry.id   AF-A0A084SWP7-F1
#
_cell.length_a   1.000
_cell.length_b   1.000
_cell.length_c   1.000
_cell.angle_alpha   90.00
_cell.angle_beta   90.00
_cell.angle_gamma   90.00
#
_symmetry.space_group_name_H-M   'P 1'
#
loop_
_entity.id
_entity.type
_entity.pdbx_description
1 polymer ?
#
loop_
_entity_poly.entity_id
_entity_poly.type
_entity_poly.pdbx_seq_one_letter_code
_entity_poly.pdbx_strand_id
1 'polypeptide(L)'
;MCDDGFVDLGSPENLGGRVLEGNPRIYARIDYSRGPVAAGLFKATRGKIRITFPFTEHATILEGEVTLTDEAGNTHKYKAGDSYFIRQGQVILWEVKGKEVIKSFFNTVEAE
;
A
#
# COMPACT_ATOMS: atom_id res chain seq x y z
N MET A 1 -14.36 14.94 -15.88
CA MET A 1 -13.67 13.98 -15.01
C MET A 1 -12.42 14.72 -14.55
N CYS A 2 -12.39 15.21 -13.32
CA CYS A 2 -11.18 15.84 -12.79
C CYS A 2 -10.10 14.77 -12.74
N ASP A 3 -8.95 15.02 -13.36
CA ASP A 3 -7.79 14.15 -13.26
C ASP A 3 -7.28 14.20 -11.83
N ASP A 4 -7.56 13.15 -11.06
CA ASP A 4 -7.18 12.97 -9.67
C ASP A 4 -5.67 12.70 -9.49
N GLY A 5 -4.91 12.68 -10.61
CA GLY A 5 -3.45 12.65 -10.64
C GLY A 5 -2.84 11.27 -10.43
N PHE A 6 -3.67 10.22 -10.39
CA PHE A 6 -3.21 8.84 -10.23
C PHE A 6 -2.59 8.30 -11.51
N VAL A 7 -1.35 7.84 -11.40
CA VAL A 7 -0.69 7.04 -12.43
C VAL A 7 -1.02 5.56 -12.21
N ASP A 8 -1.42 4.86 -13.27
CA ASP A 8 -1.58 3.40 -13.27
C ASP A 8 -0.19 2.75 -13.23
N LEU A 9 0.09 2.06 -12.13
CA LEU A 9 1.35 1.33 -11.92
C LEU A 9 1.25 -0.13 -12.37
N GLY A 10 0.07 -0.58 -12.83
CA GLY A 10 -0.18 -1.94 -13.28
C GLY A 10 -0.46 -2.89 -12.13
N SER A 11 0.22 -4.04 -12.13
CA SER A 11 0.03 -5.09 -11.14
C SER A 11 0.96 -4.92 -9.93
N PRO A 12 0.62 -5.45 -8.75
CA PRO A 12 1.45 -5.35 -7.54
C PRO A 12 2.87 -5.92 -7.69
N GLU A 13 3.09 -6.83 -8.64
CA GLU A 13 4.41 -7.37 -8.98
C GLU A 13 5.40 -6.28 -9.39
N ASN A 14 4.92 -5.18 -9.96
CA ASN A 14 5.77 -4.04 -10.31
C ASN A 14 6.36 -3.32 -9.08
N LEU A 15 5.81 -3.57 -7.88
CA LEU A 15 6.32 -3.10 -6.60
C LEU A 15 6.90 -4.24 -5.74
N GLY A 16 7.15 -5.41 -6.33
CA GLY A 16 7.70 -6.58 -5.62
C GLY A 16 6.67 -7.37 -4.81
N GLY A 17 5.38 -7.08 -4.95
CA GLY A 17 4.32 -7.89 -4.38
C GLY A 17 4.04 -9.15 -5.19
N ARG A 18 3.63 -10.24 -4.53
CA ARG A 18 3.12 -11.45 -5.18
C ARG A 18 1.62 -11.54 -4.98
N VAL A 19 0.84 -11.54 -6.07
CA VAL A 19 -0.61 -11.78 -5.98
C VAL A 19 -0.90 -13.21 -5.54
N LEU A 20 -1.78 -13.33 -4.54
CA LEU A 20 -2.27 -14.60 -4.01
C LEU A 20 -3.73 -14.84 -4.41
N GLU A 21 -4.55 -13.78 -4.46
CA GLU A 21 -5.97 -13.87 -4.82
C GLU A 21 -6.40 -12.63 -5.62
N GLY A 22 -7.26 -12.84 -6.63
CA GLY A 22 -7.82 -11.78 -7.47
C GLY A 22 -6.89 -11.30 -8.59
N ASN A 23 -7.18 -10.11 -9.11
CA ASN A 23 -6.38 -9.42 -10.12
C ASN A 23 -6.26 -7.92 -9.76
N PRO A 24 -5.62 -7.60 -8.63
CA PRO A 24 -5.51 -6.22 -8.15
C PRO A 24 -4.73 -5.35 -9.13
N ARG A 25 -5.14 -4.09 -9.25
CA ARG A 25 -4.47 -3.01 -9.96
C ARG A 25 -4.05 -1.97 -8.93
N ILE A 26 -2.87 -1.39 -9.12
CA ILE A 26 -2.31 -0.39 -8.21
C ILE A 26 -2.06 0.93 -8.93
N TYR A 27 -2.27 2.02 -8.20
CA TYR A 27 -2.12 3.38 -8.70
C TYR A 27 -1.43 4.24 -7.65
N ALA A 28 -0.65 5.23 -8.08
CA ALA A 28 -0.06 6.20 -7.16
C ALA A 28 -0.10 7.63 -7.73
N ARG A 29 -0.22 8.59 -6.83
CA ARG A 29 0.09 10.00 -7.07
C ARG A 29 1.20 10.40 -6.11
N ILE A 30 2.30 10.91 -6.65
CA ILE A 30 3.43 11.37 -5.83
C ILE A 30 3.30 12.88 -5.63
N ASP A 31 3.04 13.29 -4.40
CA ASP A 31 2.86 14.69 -4.01
C ASP A 31 4.18 15.30 -3.51
N TYR A 32 5.10 14.46 -3.01
CA TYR A 32 6.42 14.87 -2.56
C TYR A 32 7.46 13.78 -2.84
N SER A 33 8.66 14.19 -3.27
CA SER A 33 9.82 13.31 -3.35
C SER A 33 11.10 14.10 -3.13
N ARG A 34 11.95 13.64 -2.20
CA ARG A 34 13.28 14.21 -1.97
C ARG A 34 14.20 13.16 -1.32
N GLY A 35 15.30 12.84 -2.01
CA GLY A 35 16.23 11.82 -1.52
C GLY A 35 15.53 10.47 -1.35
N PRO A 36 15.67 9.78 -0.20
CA PRO A 36 15.04 8.49 0.04
C PRO A 36 13.54 8.58 0.37
N VAL A 37 13.00 9.80 0.51
CA VAL A 37 11.63 10.04 0.98
C VAL A 37 10.68 10.29 -0.18
N ALA A 38 9.51 9.65 -0.13
CA ALA A 38 8.37 9.99 -0.96
C ALA A 38 7.07 10.04 -0.14
N ALA A 39 6.12 10.87 -0.58
CA ALA A 39 4.79 10.94 0.00
C ALA A 39 3.74 11.23 -1.07
N GLY A 40 2.50 10.84 -0.80
CA GLY A 40 1.38 11.06 -1.70
C GLY A 40 0.21 10.12 -1.42
N LEU A 41 -0.50 9.73 -2.47
CA LEU A 41 -1.63 8.81 -2.40
C LEU A 41 -1.33 7.51 -3.12
N PHE A 42 -1.82 6.41 -2.55
CA PHE A 42 -1.80 5.09 -3.15
C PHE A 42 -3.20 4.52 -3.17
N LYS A 43 -3.56 3.90 -4.29
CA LYS A 43 -4.86 3.23 -4.50
C LYS A 43 -4.62 1.82 -4.98
N ALA A 44 -5.41 0.88 -4.48
CA ALA A 44 -5.43 -0.48 -5.01
C ALA A 44 -6.85 -1.04 -5.04
N THR A 45 -7.12 -1.86 -6.06
CA THR A 45 -8.38 -2.60 -6.19
C THR A 45 -8.35 -3.91 -5.41
N ARG A 46 -9.52 -4.57 -5.33
CA ARG A 46 -9.71 -5.85 -4.65
C ARG A 46 -8.63 -6.88 -5.01
N GLY A 47 -8.07 -7.50 -3.98
CA GLY A 47 -7.13 -8.61 -4.12
C GLY A 47 -6.37 -8.86 -2.83
N LYS A 48 -5.56 -9.92 -2.85
CA LYS A 48 -4.68 -10.29 -1.75
C LYS A 48 -3.28 -10.49 -2.29
N ILE A 49 -2.31 -9.85 -1.64
CA ILE A 49 -0.91 -9.94 -2.01
C ILE A 49 -0.04 -10.30 -0.81
N ARG A 50 1.09 -10.95 -1.05
CA ARG A 50 2.20 -11.04 -0.11
C ARG A 50 3.29 -10.09 -0.59
N ILE A 51 3.80 -9.24 0.29
CA ILE A 51 4.87 -8.29 -0.06
C ILE A 51 5.90 -8.20 1.06
N THR A 52 7.16 -8.17 0.68
CA THR A 52 8.26 -7.72 1.54
C THR A 52 8.39 -6.22 1.31
N PHE A 53 8.11 -5.40 2.31
CA PHE A 53 8.06 -3.95 2.12
C PHE A 53 9.45 -3.41 1.74
N PRO A 54 9.60 -2.75 0.58
CA PRO A 54 10.89 -2.26 0.11
C PRO A 54 11.30 -0.93 0.78
N PHE A 55 10.44 -0.37 1.64
CA PHE A 55 10.64 0.89 2.35
C PHE A 55 9.91 0.84 3.71
N THR A 56 10.31 1.74 4.61
CA THR A 56 9.55 2.03 5.83
C THR A 56 8.45 3.04 5.50
N GLU A 57 7.21 2.76 5.88
CA GLU A 57 6.03 3.54 5.53
C GLU A 57 5.13 3.79 6.74
N HIS A 58 4.71 5.05 6.90
CA HIS A 58 3.50 5.40 7.63
C HIS A 58 2.38 5.67 6.62
N ALA A 59 1.21 5.07 6.83
CA ALA A 59 0.07 5.29 5.96
C ALA A 59 -1.23 5.47 6.75
N THR A 60 -2.13 6.27 6.19
CA THR A 60 -3.48 6.49 6.71
C THR A 60 -4.50 6.10 5.64
N ILE A 61 -5.47 5.26 6.00
CA ILE A 61 -6.56 4.91 5.08
C ILE A 61 -7.51 6.11 4.98
N LEU A 62 -7.78 6.54 3.75
CA LEU A 62 -8.71 7.63 3.45
C LEU A 62 -10.07 7.08 3.02
N GLU A 63 -10.07 6.04 2.20
CA GLU A 63 -11.29 5.40 1.68
C GLU A 63 -11.13 3.88 1.66
N GLY A 64 -12.24 3.17 1.86
CA GLY A 64 -12.26 1.71 1.89
C GLY A 64 -11.60 1.15 3.15
N GLU A 65 -11.06 -0.05 3.00
CA GLU A 65 -10.44 -0.80 4.09
C GLU A 65 -9.40 -1.79 3.58
N VAL A 66 -8.41 -2.08 4.42
CA VAL A 66 -7.39 -3.10 4.19
C VAL A 66 -7.24 -3.96 5.43
N THR A 67 -7.01 -5.26 5.23
CA THR A 67 -6.58 -6.18 6.29
C THR A 67 -5.12 -6.53 6.09
N LEU A 68 -4.32 -6.35 7.14
CA LEU A 68 -2.90 -6.69 7.16
C LEU A 68 -2.69 -7.89 8.08
N THR A 69 -1.91 -8.87 7.62
CA THR A 69 -1.48 -10.01 8.44
C THR A 69 0.04 -10.12 8.42
N ASP A 70 0.67 -10.11 9.59
CA ASP A 70 2.13 -10.28 9.72
C ASP A 70 2.56 -11.76 9.62
N GLU A 71 3.87 -12.02 9.65
CA GLU A 71 4.40 -13.39 9.58
C GLU A 71 4.12 -14.24 10.82
N ALA A 72 3.82 -13.62 11.96
CA ALA A 72 3.37 -14.31 13.16
C ALA A 72 1.88 -14.69 13.10
N GLY A 73 1.15 -14.25 12.06
CA GLY A 73 -0.27 -14.49 11.87
C GLY A 73 -1.17 -13.46 12.56
N ASN A 74 -0.62 -12.41 13.17
CA ASN A 74 -1.42 -11.34 13.76
C ASN A 74 -2.11 -10.57 12.64
N THR A 75 -3.41 -10.39 12.74
CA THR A 75 -4.23 -9.75 11.72
C THR A 75 -4.89 -8.50 12.28
N HIS A 76 -4.80 -7.40 11.53
CA HIS A 76 -5.47 -6.16 11.86
C HIS A 76 -6.18 -5.57 10.64
N LYS A 77 -7.38 -5.04 10.86
CA LYS A 77 -8.20 -4.41 9.84
C LYS A 77 -8.17 -2.90 10.03
N TYR A 78 -7.78 -2.17 9.00
CA TYR A 78 -7.71 -0.72 8.96
C TYR A 78 -8.78 -0.18 8.01
N LYS A 79 -9.57 0.80 8.47
CA LYS A 79 -10.60 1.51 7.71
C LYS A 79 -10.29 3.00 7.65
N ALA A 80 -11.10 3.76 6.92
CA ALA A 80 -10.95 5.21 6.82
C ALA A 80 -10.75 5.89 8.19
N GLY A 81 -9.68 6.68 8.30
CA GLY A 81 -9.22 7.35 9.51
C GLY A 81 -8.14 6.60 10.29
N ASP A 82 -7.99 5.29 10.10
CA ASP A 82 -6.96 4.51 10.79
C ASP A 82 -5.60 4.66 10.10
N SER A 83 -4.53 4.56 10.90
CA SER A 83 -3.15 4.60 10.40
C SER A 83 -2.37 3.36 10.82
N TYR A 84 -1.37 3.01 10.03
CA TYR A 84 -0.41 1.94 10.33
C TYR A 84 1.01 2.34 9.97
N PHE A 85 1.96 1.60 10.54
CA PHE A 85 3.38 1.75 10.28
C PHE A 85 3.98 0.38 9.94
N ILE A 86 4.74 0.32 8.86
CA ILE A 86 5.44 -0.88 8.40
C ILE A 86 6.89 -0.50 8.16
N ARG A 87 7.82 -1.34 8.63
CA ARG A 87 9.26 -1.16 8.42
C ARG A 87 9.73 -1.87 7.16
N GLN A 88 10.76 -1.32 6.54
CA GLN A 88 11.48 -1.96 5.45
C GLN A 88 11.88 -3.39 5.83
N GLY A 89 11.69 -4.32 4.91
CA GLY A 89 11.97 -5.74 5.10
C GLY A 89 10.87 -6.53 5.81
N GLN A 90 9.86 -5.89 6.42
CA GLN A 90 8.75 -6.64 6.98
C GLN A 90 7.90 -7.29 5.88
N VAL A 91 7.55 -8.55 6.09
CA VAL A 91 6.70 -9.30 5.17
C VAL A 91 5.27 -9.30 5.70
N ILE A 92 4.35 -8.87 4.83
CA ILE A 92 2.94 -8.71 5.20
C ILE A 92 2.07 -9.35 4.12
N LEU A 93 0.98 -9.99 4.54
CA LEU A 93 -0.17 -10.20 3.67
C LEU A 93 -1.04 -8.95 3.69
N TRP A 94 -1.30 -8.41 2.52
CA TRP A 94 -2.07 -7.18 2.33
C TRP A 94 -3.32 -7.52 1.52
N GLU A 95 -4.50 -7.33 2.11
CA GLU A 95 -5.77 -7.78 1.55
C GLU A 95 -6.81 -6.66 1.49
N VAL A 96 -7.35 -6.41 0.31
CA VAL A 96 -8.51 -5.54 0.08
C VAL A 96 -9.69 -6.40 -0.32
N LYS A 97 -10.72 -6.42 0.53
CA LYS A 97 -11.97 -7.16 0.27
C LYS A 97 -13.02 -6.31 -0.45
N GLY A 98 -13.00 -5.00 -0.22
CA GLY A 98 -13.87 -4.02 -0.88
C GLY A 98 -13.53 -3.82 -2.35
N LYS A 99 -14.20 -2.88 -3.00
CA LYS A 99 -13.92 -2.52 -4.40
C LYS A 99 -12.50 -1.98 -4.57
N GLU A 100 -12.12 -1.05 -3.70
CA GLU A 100 -10.83 -0.39 -3.67
C GLU A 100 -10.53 0.15 -2.27
N VAL A 101 -9.27 0.52 -2.05
CA VAL A 101 -8.81 1.28 -0.89
C VAL A 101 -7.93 2.42 -1.40
N ILE A 102 -8.01 3.57 -0.74
CA ILE A 102 -7.12 4.71 -0.96
C ILE A 102 -6.44 5.04 0.36
N LYS A 103 -5.12 5.19 0.34
CA LYS A 103 -4.32 5.60 1.49
C LYS A 103 -3.46 6.81 1.13
N SER A 104 -3.26 7.71 2.09
CA SER A 104 -2.09 8.59 2.05
C SER A 104 -0.89 7.82 2.61
N PHE A 105 0.30 8.11 2.09
CA PHE A 105 1.52 7.51 2.56
C PHE A 105 2.64 8.54 2.70
N PHE A 106 3.54 8.25 3.63
CA PHE A 106 4.86 8.85 3.73
C PHE A 106 5.85 7.70 3.95
N ASN A 107 6.81 7.54 3.05
CA ASN A 107 7.79 6.47 3.12
C ASN A 107 9.22 6.99 3.03
N THR A 108 10.14 6.15 3.49
CA THR A 108 11.57 6.34 3.32
C THR A 108 12.23 5.00 3.01
N VAL A 109 13.13 5.00 2.03
CA VAL A 109 14.06 3.88 1.83
C VAL A 109 15.22 4.05 2.80
N GLU A 110 15.48 3.03 3.61
CA GLU A 110 16.58 2.99 4.56
C GLU A 110 17.84 2.46 3.86
N ALA A 111 18.99 3.07 4.17
CA ALA A 111 20.28 2.57 3.71
C ALA A 111 20.58 1.22 4.38
N GLU A 112 21.22 0.32 3.64
CA GLU A 112 21.72 -0.97 4.16
C GLU A 112 22.82 -0.78 5.22
#